data_AF-A0A4S2MCC1-F1
#
_entry.id   AF-A0A4S2MCC1-F1
#
_cell.length_a   1.000
_cell.length_b   1.000
_cell.length_c   1.000
_cell.angle_alpha   90.00
_cell.angle_beta   90.00
_cell.angle_gamma   90.00
#
_symmetry.space_group_name_H-M   'P 1'
#
loop_
_entity.id
_entity.type
_entity.pdbx_description
1 polymer ?
#
loop_
_entity_poly.entity_id
_entity_poly.type
_entity_poly.pdbx_seq_one_letter_code
_entity_poly.pdbx_strand_id
1 'polypeptide(L)'
;MQADLHDVHVPIELFSKIDGGQNPQLYTREFMEQALAKNEAVRGKLESLRRFRALLIAELSRHFPNEMAKYRAVRGDPEAPNTAPAGVLSGNSQSNGSGTETGPDSAATR
;
A
#
# COMPACT_ATOMS: atom_id res chain seq x y z
N MET A 1 -18.93 -19.44 25.00
CA MET A 1 -18.05 -18.29 24.70
C MET A 1 -18.79 -17.42 23.69
N GLN A 2 -19.54 -16.43 24.16
CA GLN A 2 -20.21 -15.47 23.30
C GLN A 2 -19.14 -14.46 22.89
N ALA A 3 -18.82 -14.39 21.60
CA ALA A 3 -17.94 -13.35 21.10
C ALA A 3 -18.72 -12.03 21.21
N ASP A 4 -18.21 -11.10 22.01
CA ASP A 4 -18.71 -9.73 22.05
C ASP A 4 -18.50 -9.14 20.65
N LEU A 5 -19.57 -9.14 19.85
CA LEU A 5 -19.60 -8.47 18.56
C LEU A 5 -19.62 -6.98 18.85
N HIS A 6 -18.43 -6.41 19.08
CA HIS A 6 -18.23 -4.97 19.20
C HIS A 6 -18.85 -4.26 17.99
N ASP A 7 -19.25 -2.99 18.14
CA ASP A 7 -19.79 -2.17 17.04
C ASP A 7 -18.79 -2.12 15.86
N VAL A 8 -18.95 -3.02 14.90
CA VAL A 8 -18.14 -3.07 13.68
C VAL A 8 -18.78 -2.17 12.65
N HIS A 9 -18.04 -1.16 12.20
CA HIS A 9 -18.47 -0.35 11.08
C HIS A 9 -18.27 -1.12 9.77
N VAL A 10 -19.37 -1.41 9.09
CA VAL A 10 -19.39 -2.15 7.82
C VAL A 10 -19.59 -1.17 6.66
N PRO A 11 -18.71 -1.18 5.64
CA PRO A 11 -18.90 -0.37 4.44
C PRO A 11 -20.23 -0.69 3.75
N ILE A 12 -20.98 0.34 3.37
CA ILE A 12 -22.32 0.17 2.78
C ILE A 12 -22.23 -0.55 1.43
N GLU A 13 -21.17 -0.32 0.67
CA GLU A 13 -20.95 -0.94 -0.63
C GLU A 13 -20.75 -2.47 -0.53
N LEU A 14 -20.44 -2.98 0.67
CA LEU A 14 -20.33 -4.42 0.91
C LEU A 14 -21.69 -5.12 0.79
N PHE A 15 -22.78 -4.46 1.20
CA PHE A 15 -24.12 -5.06 1.15
C PHE A 15 -24.51 -5.46 -0.27
N SER A 16 -24.15 -4.67 -1.29
CA SER A 16 -24.42 -5.02 -2.69
C SER A 16 -23.74 -6.32 -3.13
N LYS A 17 -22.57 -6.67 -2.55
CA LYS A 17 -21.91 -7.95 -2.83
C LYS A 17 -22.66 -9.10 -2.15
N ILE A 18 -23.11 -8.90 -0.91
CA ILE A 18 -23.86 -9.89 -0.12
C ILE A 18 -25.21 -10.18 -0.76
N ASP A 19 -26.00 -9.16 -1.07
CA ASP A 19 -27.33 -9.28 -1.68
C ASP A 19 -27.26 -9.97 -3.05
N GLY A 20 -26.14 -9.80 -3.76
CA GLY A 20 -25.85 -10.49 -5.02
C GLY A 20 -25.29 -11.91 -4.88
N GLY A 21 -25.19 -12.46 -3.67
CA GLY A 21 -24.65 -13.80 -3.40
C GLY A 21 -23.14 -13.95 -3.63
N GLN A 22 -22.39 -12.85 -3.72
CA GLN A 22 -20.94 -12.85 -3.94
C GLN A 22 -20.19 -12.96 -2.62
N ASN A 23 -18.95 -13.47 -2.68
CA ASN A 23 -18.07 -13.52 -1.51
C ASN A 23 -17.74 -12.10 -1.02
N PRO A 24 -18.06 -11.73 0.25
CA PRO A 24 -17.79 -10.40 0.79
C PRO A 24 -16.30 -10.01 0.76
N GLN A 25 -15.39 -10.99 0.78
CA GLN A 25 -13.94 -10.74 0.69
C GLN A 25 -13.50 -10.12 -0.64
N LEU A 26 -14.33 -10.21 -1.69
CA LEU A 26 -14.06 -9.54 -2.96
C LEU A 26 -14.03 -8.03 -2.82
N TYR A 27 -14.88 -7.44 -1.95
CA TYR A 27 -14.83 -6.01 -1.68
C TYR A 27 -13.47 -5.59 -1.11
N THR A 28 -12.98 -6.31 -0.10
CA THR A 28 -11.68 -6.04 0.51
C THR A 28 -10.56 -6.08 -0.53
N ARG A 29 -10.57 -7.13 -1.37
CA ARG A 29 -9.57 -7.28 -2.44
C ARG A 29 -9.64 -6.14 -3.46
N GLU A 30 -10.82 -5.88 -4.02
CA GLU A 30 -11.04 -4.83 -5.02
C GLU A 30 -10.62 -3.45 -4.47
N PHE A 31 -10.96 -3.17 -3.20
CA PHE A 31 -10.63 -1.90 -2.56
C PHE A 31 -9.11 -1.75 -2.35
N MET A 32 -8.44 -2.82 -1.90
CA MET A 32 -6.98 -2.82 -1.77
C MET A 32 -6.29 -2.61 -3.12
N GLU A 33 -6.73 -3.31 -4.16
CA GLU A 33 -6.22 -3.15 -5.53
C GLU A 33 -6.43 -1.70 -6.03
N GLN A 34 -7.62 -1.13 -5.80
CA GLN A 34 -7.91 0.26 -6.19
C GLN A 34 -7.04 1.27 -5.42
N ALA A 35 -6.81 1.05 -4.13
CA ALA A 35 -5.95 1.90 -3.31
C ALA A 35 -4.50 1.87 -3.81
N LEU A 36 -3.98 0.69 -4.14
CA LEU A 36 -2.64 0.54 -4.71
C LEU A 36 -2.52 1.30 -6.04
N ALA A 37 -3.47 1.11 -6.96
CA ALA A 37 -3.48 1.80 -8.25
C ALA A 37 -3.54 3.33 -8.09
N LYS A 38 -4.37 3.83 -7.17
CA LYS A 38 -4.45 5.28 -6.86
C LYS A 38 -3.12 5.79 -6.31
N ASN A 39 -2.48 5.06 -5.39
CA ASN A 39 -1.20 5.44 -4.81
C ASN A 39 -0.08 5.50 -5.86
N GLU A 40 -0.02 4.52 -6.75
CA GLU A 40 0.94 4.50 -7.86
C GLU A 40 0.72 5.66 -8.82
N ALA A 41 -0.52 5.92 -9.21
CA ALA A 41 -0.85 7.04 -10.10
C ALA A 41 -0.45 8.40 -9.48
N VAL A 42 -0.75 8.61 -8.19
CA VAL A 42 -0.35 9.84 -7.47
C VAL A 42 1.16 9.94 -7.37
N ARG A 43 1.86 8.85 -7.05
CA ARG A 43 3.33 8.80 -7.01
C ARG A 43 3.95 9.16 -8.36
N GLY A 44 3.42 8.62 -9.45
CA GLY A 44 3.89 8.93 -10.82
C GLY A 44 3.68 10.40 -11.20
N LYS A 45 2.55 11.00 -10.82
CA LYS A 45 2.32 12.46 -10.99
C LYS A 45 3.32 13.28 -10.18
N LEU A 46 3.55 12.92 -8.92
CA LEU A 46 4.48 13.60 -8.05
C LEU A 46 5.91 13.55 -8.58
N GLU A 47 6.35 12.38 -9.04
CA GLU A 47 7.68 12.20 -9.61
C GLU A 47 7.85 13.01 -10.91
N SER A 48 6.82 13.02 -11.76
CA SER A 48 6.81 13.82 -12.98
C SER A 48 6.93 15.32 -12.69
N LEU A 49 6.21 15.83 -11.67
CA LEU A 49 6.29 17.22 -11.24
C LEU A 49 7.64 17.57 -10.62
N ARG A 50 8.24 16.66 -9.84
CA ARG A 50 9.60 16.83 -9.29
C ARG A 50 10.63 16.92 -10.40
N ARG A 51 10.58 16.00 -11.36
CA ARG A 51 11.47 16.01 -12.52
C ARG A 51 11.30 17.28 -13.36
N PHE A 52 10.05 17.66 -13.64
CA PHE A 52 9.76 18.90 -14.37
C PHE A 52 10.32 20.12 -13.64
N ARG A 53 10.10 20.23 -12.32
CA ARG A 53 10.69 21.29 -11.50
C ARG A 53 12.21 21.30 -11.61
N ALA A 54 12.88 20.15 -11.51
CA ALA A 54 14.34 20.09 -11.60
C ALA A 54 14.85 20.61 -12.95
N LEU A 55 14.23 20.17 -14.05
CA LEU A 55 14.57 20.63 -15.40
C LEU A 55 14.31 22.12 -15.59
N LEU A 56 13.16 22.61 -15.13
CA LEU A 56 12.81 24.02 -15.21
C LEU A 56 13.79 24.90 -14.43
N ILE A 57 14.16 24.48 -13.22
CA ILE A 57 15.14 25.20 -12.40
C ILE A 57 16.51 25.21 -13.09
N ALA A 58 16.92 24.13 -13.76
CA ALA A 58 18.18 24.07 -14.50
C ALA A 58 18.19 25.06 -15.67
N GLU A 59 17.15 25.06 -16.52
CA GLU A 59 17.05 25.97 -17.66
C GLU A 59 16.95 27.44 -17.23
N LEU A 60 16.13 27.75 -16.21
CA LEU A 60 16.03 29.11 -15.69
C LEU A 60 17.35 29.58 -15.05
N SER A 61 18.08 28.70 -14.37
CA SER A 61 19.39 29.05 -13.79
C SER A 61 20.42 29.36 -14.87
N ARG A 62 20.30 28.74 -16.06
CA ARG A 62 21.17 29.01 -17.22
C ARG A 62 20.90 30.38 -17.84
N HIS A 63 19.63 30.75 -17.99
CA HIS A 63 19.24 31.96 -18.72
C HIS A 63 19.03 33.19 -17.83
N PHE A 64 18.69 33.01 -16.55
CA PHE A 64 18.32 34.07 -15.61
C PHE A 64 19.00 33.90 -14.24
N PRO A 65 20.35 33.93 -14.18
CA PRO A 65 21.09 33.57 -12.97
C PRO A 65 20.82 34.51 -11.78
N ASN A 66 20.66 35.81 -12.02
CA ASN A 66 20.45 36.80 -10.97
C ASN A 66 19.05 36.68 -10.34
N GLU A 67 18.05 36.46 -11.17
CA GLU A 67 16.66 36.25 -10.77
C GLU A 67 16.54 34.93 -9.99
N MET A 68 17.22 33.89 -10.46
CA MET A 68 17.26 32.59 -9.78
C MET A 68 17.95 32.66 -8.42
N ALA A 69 19.00 33.47 -8.26
CA ALA A 69 19.61 33.72 -6.97
C ALA A 69 18.63 34.39 -5.98
N LYS A 70 17.89 35.42 -6.43
CA LYS A 70 16.84 36.07 -5.62
C LYS A 70 15.73 35.09 -5.25
N TYR A 71 15.28 34.28 -6.22
CA TYR A 71 14.25 33.27 -6.00
C TYR A 71 14.65 32.24 -4.93
N ARG A 72 15.88 31.71 -5.00
CA ARG A 72 16.39 30.74 -4.01
C ARG A 72 16.48 31.34 -2.60
N ALA A 73 16.89 32.60 -2.49
CA ALA A 73 16.97 33.30 -1.22
C ALA A 73 15.61 33.44 -0.51
N VAL A 74 14.51 33.59 -1.27
CA VAL A 74 13.14 33.72 -0.71
C VAL A 74 12.47 32.37 -0.48
N ARG A 75 12.71 31.39 -1.36
CA ARG A 75 12.01 30.09 -1.29
C ARG A 75 12.49 29.24 -0.11
N GLY A 76 13.80 29.25 0.18
CA GLY A 76 14.47 28.20 0.95
C GLY A 76 14.42 26.88 0.20
N ASP A 77 15.54 26.19 -0.02
CA ASP A 77 15.50 24.90 -0.74
C ASP A 77 14.81 23.85 0.15
N PRO A 78 13.62 23.32 -0.21
CA PRO A 78 13.10 22.16 0.49
C PRO A 78 13.93 20.96 0.03
N GLU A 79 14.76 20.44 0.93
CA GLU A 79 15.40 19.14 0.79
C GLU A 79 14.34 18.13 0.37
N ALA A 80 14.58 17.42 -0.74
CA ALA A 80 13.70 16.35 -1.15
C ALA A 80 13.69 15.29 -0.04
N PRO A 81 12.53 14.83 0.47
CA PRO A 81 12.52 13.77 1.45
C PRO A 81 13.17 12.55 0.82
N ASN A 82 14.28 12.12 1.42
CA ASN A 82 15.06 10.96 1.08
C ASN A 82 14.14 9.73 1.13
N THR A 83 13.57 9.34 0.00
CA THR A 83 12.81 8.08 -0.10
C THR A 83 13.80 6.94 -0.01
N ALA A 84 14.02 6.45 1.21
CA ALA A 84 14.59 5.14 1.43
C ALA A 84 13.82 4.11 0.57
N PRO A 85 14.50 3.13 -0.05
CA PRO A 85 13.80 2.09 -0.79
C PRO A 85 12.94 1.30 0.19
N ALA A 86 11.61 1.38 0.02
CA ALA A 86 10.67 0.45 0.63
C ALA A 86 10.89 -0.93 -0.02
N GLY A 87 11.87 -1.67 0.48
CA GLY A 87 12.23 -2.99 0.00
C GLY A 87 13.03 -3.72 1.05
N VAL A 88 12.35 -4.28 2.05
CA VAL A 88 12.37 -5.69 2.47
C VAL A 88 11.42 -5.78 3.68
N LEU A 89 10.10 -5.89 3.41
CA LEU A 89 9.22 -6.59 4.33
C LEU A 89 9.39 -8.08 3.99
N SER A 90 10.38 -8.70 4.61
CA SER A 90 10.55 -10.15 4.60
C SER A 90 9.31 -10.75 5.27
N GLY A 91 8.42 -11.32 4.46
CA GLY A 91 7.30 -12.10 4.97
C GLY A 91 7.84 -13.33 5.71
N ASN A 92 7.69 -13.33 7.03
CA ASN A 92 7.81 -14.57 7.81
C ASN A 92 6.54 -15.39 7.60
N SER A 93 6.55 -16.27 6.59
CA SER A 93 5.60 -17.37 6.48
C SER A 93 6.05 -18.50 7.40
N GLN A 94 5.65 -18.46 8.67
CA GLN A 94 5.57 -19.68 9.47
C GLN A 94 4.22 -20.36 9.16
N SER A 95 4.26 -21.41 8.34
CA SER A 95 3.17 -22.36 8.21
C SER A 95 3.73 -23.78 8.12
N ASN A 96 4.18 -24.32 9.26
CA ASN A 96 4.39 -25.76 9.41
C ASN A 96 3.48 -26.26 10.54
N GLY A 97 2.26 -26.62 10.16
CA GLY A 97 1.31 -27.39 10.98
C GLY A 97 0.83 -28.59 10.18
N SER A 98 1.69 -29.60 10.03
CA SER A 98 1.35 -30.89 9.44
C SER A 98 1.04 -31.87 10.57
N GLY A 99 -0.21 -31.85 11.05
CA GLY A 99 -0.75 -32.92 11.89
C GLY A 99 -1.26 -34.04 11.00
N THR A 100 -0.42 -35.05 10.75
CA THR A 100 -0.89 -36.32 10.17
C THR A 100 -1.43 -37.18 11.31
N GLU A 101 -2.74 -37.23 11.46
CA GLU A 101 -3.41 -38.30 12.21
C GLU A 101 -3.17 -39.63 11.48
N THR A 102 -2.32 -40.48 12.04
CA THR A 102 -2.24 -41.89 11.66
C THR A 102 -2.98 -42.71 12.71
N GLY A 103 -4.16 -43.18 12.37
CA GLY A 103 -4.75 -44.44 12.85
C GLY A 103 -5.30 -45.17 11.61
N PRO A 104 -5.23 -46.51 11.51
CA PRO A 104 -5.63 -47.44 12.57
C PRO A 104 -4.73 -48.70 12.71
N ASP A 105 -5.23 -49.66 13.51
CA ASP A 105 -4.87 -51.08 13.64
C ASP A 105 -3.81 -51.51 14.68
N SER A 106 -4.25 -52.09 15.80
CA SER A 106 -4.44 -53.56 15.87
C SER A 106 -4.84 -54.09 17.26
N ALA A 107 -5.86 -54.96 17.21
CA ALA A 107 -5.98 -56.25 17.90
C ALA A 107 -6.13 -56.32 19.43
N ALA A 108 -7.40 -56.49 19.79
CA ALA A 108 -7.95 -57.32 20.85
C ALA A 108 -6.99 -58.33 21.53
N THR A 109 -6.90 -58.20 22.85
CA THR A 109 -6.46 -59.22 23.79
C THR A 109 -7.52 -60.32 23.91
N ARG A 110 -7.11 -61.57 23.69
CA ARG A 110 -7.61 -62.73 24.41
C ARG A 110 -6.47 -63.69 24.66
#